data_AF-A0A0T1VZB0-F1
#
_entry.id   AF-A0A0T1VZB0-F1
#
_cell.length_a   1.000
_cell.length_b   1.000
_cell.length_c   1.000
_cell.angle_alpha   90.00
_cell.angle_beta   90.00
_cell.angle_gamma   90.00
#
_symmetry.space_group_name_H-M   'P 1'
#
loop_
_entity.id
_entity.type
_entity.pdbx_description
1 polymer ?
#
loop_
_entity_poly.entity_id
_entity_poly.type
_entity_poly.pdbx_seq_one_letter_code
_entity_poly.pdbx_strand_id
1 'polypeptide(L)' 'MKVEMTTDPDQIRAMVAALLADLPDPSADDAEHVDVERIAASLEEAHDLLVRALESVER' A
#
# COMPACT_ATOMS: atom_id res chain seq x y z
N MET A 1 19.13 -5.71 -3.47
CA MET A 1 19.02 -4.31 -3.91
C MET A 1 18.46 -3.53 -2.73
N LYS A 2 19.17 -2.50 -2.24
CA LYS A 2 18.70 -1.66 -1.15
C LYS A 2 17.82 -0.61 -1.80
N VAL A 3 16.50 -0.71 -1.63
CA VAL A 3 15.59 0.32 -2.13
C VAL A 3 15.90 1.56 -1.29
N GLU A 4 16.51 2.58 -1.90
CA GLU A 4 16.61 3.89 -1.25
C GLU A 4 15.18 4.38 -1.02
N MET A 5 14.80 4.50 0.26
CA MET A 5 13.48 4.98 0.61
C MET A 5 13.36 6.44 0.17
N THR A 6 12.42 6.70 -0.73
CA THR A 6 12.11 8.02 -1.25
C THR A 6 11.10 8.70 -0.33
N THR A 7 11.35 9.97 0.02
CA THR A 7 10.41 10.82 0.77
C THR A 7 9.54 11.67 -0.15
N ASP A 8 9.68 11.50 -1.47
CA ASP A 8 8.89 12.21 -2.47
C ASP A 8 7.42 11.79 -2.38
N PRO A 9 6.50 12.72 -2.08
CA PRO A 9 5.08 12.41 -1.93
C PRO A 9 4.45 11.76 -3.18
N ASP A 10 4.90 12.12 -4.39
CA ASP A 10 4.38 11.55 -5.63
C ASP A 10 4.86 10.10 -5.82
N GLN A 11 6.12 9.82 -5.47
CA GLN A 11 6.65 8.46 -5.54
C GLN A 11 5.99 7.55 -4.49
N ILE A 12 5.79 8.03 -3.27
CA ILE A 12 5.09 7.29 -2.21
C ILE A 12 3.65 6.99 -2.65
N ARG A 13 2.94 7.97 -3.21
CA ARG A 13 1.58 7.76 -3.75
C ARG A 13 1.56 6.71 -4.87
N ALA A 14 2.54 6.71 -5.76
CA ALA A 14 2.64 5.72 -6.83
C ALA A 14 2.90 4.31 -6.28
N MET A 15 3.74 4.17 -5.26
CA MET A 15 4.02 2.90 -4.61
C MET A 15 2.79 2.35 -3.87
N VAL A 16 2.07 3.19 -3.12
CA VAL A 16 0.80 2.82 -2.49
C VAL A 16 -0.22 2.40 -3.54
N ALA A 17 -0.38 3.17 -4.62
CA ALA A 17 -1.30 2.82 -5.69
C ALA A 17 -0.97 1.47 -6.33
N ALA A 18 0.32 1.14 -6.50
CA ALA A 18 0.75 -0.16 -7.01
C ALA A 18 0.41 -1.32 -6.05
N LEU A 19 0.59 -1.13 -4.74
CA LEU A 19 0.23 -2.14 -3.72
C LEU A 19 -1.28 -2.41 -3.70
N LEU A 20 -2.08 -1.35 -3.86
CA LEU A 20 -3.54 -1.46 -3.83
C LEU A 20 -4.14 -1.94 -5.16
N ALA A 21 -3.43 -1.80 -6.27
CA ALA A 21 -3.92 -2.23 -7.59
C ALA A 21 -4.05 -3.76 -7.73
N ASP A 22 -3.32 -4.53 -6.91
CA ASP A 22 -3.39 -6.00 -6.89
C ASP A 22 -4.50 -6.53 -5.97
N LEU A 23 -5.25 -5.63 -5.31
CA LEU A 23 -6.33 -6.02 -4.43
C LEU A 23 -7.58 -6.43 -5.22
N PRO A 24 -8.28 -7.50 -4.76
CA PRO A 24 -9.57 -7.86 -5.34
C PRO A 24 -10.57 -6.72 -5.09
N ASP A 25 -11.39 -6.39 -6.09
CA ASP A 25 -12.46 -5.40 -5.94
C ASP A 25 -13.55 -5.96 -5.02
N PRO A 26 -13.75 -5.37 -3.82
CA PRO A 26 -14.76 -5.84 -2.89
C PRO A 26 -16.20 -5.55 -3.36
N SER A 27 -16.37 -4.77 -4.43
CA SER A 27 -17.66 -4.36 -4.99
C SER A 27 -18.09 -5.20 -6.20
N ALA A 28 -17.25 -6.12 -6.67
CA ALA A 28 -17.58 -6.99 -7.79
C ALA A 28 -18.75 -7.91 -7.42
N ASP A 29 -19.68 -8.16 -8.36
CA ASP A 29 -20.87 -9.00 -8.11
C ASP A 29 -20.52 -10.45 -7.69
N ASP A 30 -19.29 -10.91 -7.94
CA ASP A 30 -18.74 -12.21 -7.53
C ASP A 30 -18.02 -12.17 -6.15
N ALA A 31 -18.30 -11.16 -5.32
CA ALA A 31 -17.66 -10.91 -4.02
C ALA A 31 -17.93 -11.96 -2.93
N GLU A 32 -18.56 -13.09 -3.24
CA GLU A 32 -18.82 -14.20 -2.29
C GLU A 32 -17.55 -14.72 -1.60
N HIS A 33 -16.37 -14.45 -2.18
CA HIS A 33 -15.06 -14.80 -1.63
C HIS A 33 -14.06 -13.63 -1.73
N VAL A 34 -14.46 -12.43 -1.30
CA VAL A 34 -13.48 -11.36 -1.06
C VAL A 34 -12.49 -11.83 0.00
N ASP A 35 -11.22 -11.94 -0.38
CA ASP A 35 -10.12 -12.31 0.52
C ASP A 35 -9.76 -11.09 1.39
N VAL A 36 -10.51 -10.94 2.47
CA VAL A 36 -10.40 -9.83 3.42
C VAL A 36 -9.01 -9.78 4.05
N GLU A 37 -8.41 -10.95 4.30
CA GLU A 37 -7.05 -11.08 4.81
C GLU A 37 -6.02 -10.51 3.84
N ARG A 38 -6.15 -10.77 2.53
CA ARG A 38 -5.29 -10.16 1.49
C ARG A 38 -5.47 -8.63 1.44
N ILE A 39 -6.70 -8.15 1.53
CA ILE A 39 -6.98 -6.70 1.58
C ILE A 39 -6.34 -6.06 2.82
N ALA A 40 -6.52 -6.67 4.00
CA ALA A 40 -5.95 -6.18 5.24
C ALA A 40 -4.42 -6.11 5.21
N ALA A 41 -3.76 -7.16 4.69
CA ALA A 41 -2.31 -7.21 4.58
C ALA A 41 -1.74 -6.11 3.66
N SER A 42 -2.36 -5.88 2.49
CA SER A 42 -1.90 -4.82 1.57
C SER A 42 -2.13 -3.41 2.14
N LEU A 43 -3.26 -3.20 2.85
CA LEU A 43 -3.51 -1.92 3.53
C LEU A 43 -2.50 -1.66 4.65
N GLU A 44 -2.13 -2.69 5.41
CA GLU A 44 -1.08 -2.59 6.43
C GLU A 44 0.28 -2.26 5.80
N GLU A 45 0.65 -2.92 4.70
CA GLU A 45 1.90 -2.62 3.98
C GLU A 45 1.93 -1.19 3.43
N ALA A 46 0.82 -0.72 2.86
CA ALA A 46 0.70 0.65 2.37
C ALA A 46 0.79 1.67 3.51
N HIS A 47 0.18 1.39 4.66
CA HIS A 47 0.29 2.23 5.85
C HIS A 47 1.72 2.27 6.40
N ASP A 48 2.38 1.12 6.50
CA ASP A 48 3.78 1.00 6.93
C ASP A 48 4.72 1.84 6.04
N LEU A 49 4.50 1.82 4.73
CA LEU A 49 5.25 2.65 3.80
C LEU A 49 5.07 4.15 4.09
N LEU A 50 3.85 4.58 4.36
CA LEU A 50 3.52 5.97 4.69
C LEU A 50 4.18 6.41 6.02
N VAL A 51 4.14 5.55 7.03
CA VAL A 51 4.76 5.81 8.34
C VAL A 51 6.28 5.93 8.19
N ARG A 52 6.92 4.99 7.48
CA ARG A 52 8.38 5.03 7.25
C ARG A 52 8.80 6.27 6.47
N ALA A 53 7.99 6.70 5.50
CA ALA A 53 8.24 7.93 4.76
C ALA A 53 8.14 9.17 5.68
N LEU A 54 7.15 9.20 6.57
CA LEU A 54 6.99 10.28 7.56
C LEU A 54 8.18 10.34 8.54
N GLU A 55 8.57 9.20 9.11
CA GLU A 55 9.73 9.11 10.01
C GLU A 55 11.04 9.52 9.33
N SER A 56 11.16 9.32 8.01
CA SER A 56 12.33 9.72 7.23
C SER A 56 12.38 11.22 6.93
N VAL A 57 11.27 11.96 7.07
CA VAL A 57 11.23 13.42 6.98
C VAL A 57 11.55 14.07 8.33
N GLU A 58 11.20 13.41 9.44
CA GLU A 58 11.47 13.90 10.80
C GLU A 58 12.94 13.71 11.25
N ARG A 59 13.72 12.90 10.52
CA ARG A 59 15.14 12.63 10.81
C ARG A 59 16.08 13.53 10.01
#